data_AF-A0A1M7FTB2-F1
#
_entry.id   AF-A0A1M7FTB2-F1
#
_cell.length_a   1.000
_cell.length_b   1.000
_cell.length_c   1.000
_cell.angle_alpha   90.00
_cell.angle_beta   90.00
_cell.angle_gamma   90.00
#
_symmetry.space_group_name_H-M   'P 1'
#
loop_
_entity.id
_entity.type
_entity.pdbx_description
1 polymer ?
#
loop_
_entity_poly.entity_id
_entity_poly.type
_entity_poly.pdbx_seq_one_letter_code
_entity_poly.pdbx_strand_id
1 'polypeptide(L)'
;MLLLILSVLSSGSIVTNDKGHRPSTAVIHAGLADALNACAKGTLSGLEALARQSTPAFVAVARQFVDAQSEVEDIVHDTLFLAWQNAWRFNPAEDAPGPWLMHVLSSRLNSQLSAPCLEPYDPRAASHERAELPPPLERHESLAAEQLWNMAECLAPGDIDDGFRARLIGAFELLSAAQRMPLTPSGELADPNLFDPILGPRMRLSRIAMRTRQHVDRYLTQPLSRSALAIWMHQLPGAQRIEHWGLPRHSLEARFRDALEVDVAPRSLTLNMNYPRSFPDRRIRHGINKRLLWDGSWDQHLEPFTASRRLHFIADIWEHRRNLLNSRSYHQLAEQLARGNPIASHSDGILLDRPERVLAYLRRYLLYMESMACFGFDSQLGKDPLAAAIDRHGQLVKINKGLHRMAMAQVLGVPKVTVRVRGIHRLWWQQISAGSTGSEALERVLEALPHCPPAHH
;
A
#
# COMPACT_ATOMS: atom_id res chain seq x y z
N MET A 1 6.79 32.45 -1.30
CA MET A 1 7.01 30.99 -1.29
C MET A 1 8.08 30.61 -2.31
N LEU A 2 7.91 30.89 -3.61
CA LEU A 2 8.94 30.65 -4.65
C LEU A 2 10.32 31.25 -4.31
N LEU A 3 10.38 32.50 -3.83
CA LEU A 3 11.64 33.16 -3.43
C LEU A 3 12.32 32.55 -2.19
N LEU A 4 11.54 31.91 -1.30
CA LEU A 4 12.06 31.19 -0.14
C LEU A 4 12.60 29.80 -0.55
N ILE A 5 11.89 29.11 -1.43
CA ILE A 5 12.28 27.79 -1.97
C ILE A 5 13.56 27.90 -2.83
N LEU A 6 13.68 28.94 -3.65
CA LEU A 6 14.89 29.22 -4.44
C LEU A 6 16.10 29.57 -3.55
N SER A 7 15.91 30.33 -2.48
CA SER A 7 16.97 30.66 -1.51
C SER A 7 17.50 29.42 -0.75
N VAL A 8 16.60 28.50 -0.38
CA VAL A 8 16.89 27.27 0.37
C VAL A 8 17.76 26.29 -0.44
N LEU A 9 17.64 26.30 -1.77
CA LEU A 9 18.38 25.41 -2.65
C LEU A 9 19.59 26.09 -3.32
N SER A 10 19.55 27.40 -3.56
CA SER A 10 20.68 28.17 -4.10
C SER A 10 21.89 28.26 -3.14
N SER A 11 21.68 27.98 -1.85
CA SER A 11 22.74 27.96 -0.84
C SER A 11 23.36 26.57 -0.74
N GLY A 12 23.90 26.06 -1.86
CA GLY A 12 24.70 24.83 -1.90
C GLY A 12 26.03 24.94 -1.13
N SER A 13 26.43 26.15 -0.76
CA SER A 13 27.36 26.34 0.34
C SER A 13 26.66 25.92 1.62
N ILE A 14 27.02 24.75 2.16
CA ILE A 14 27.00 24.52 3.61
C ILE A 14 27.41 25.86 4.21
N VAL A 15 26.61 26.41 5.12
CA VAL A 15 26.99 27.62 5.86
C VAL A 15 28.29 27.28 6.57
N THR A 16 29.40 27.48 5.88
CA THR A 16 30.70 27.60 6.47
C THR A 16 30.53 28.87 7.26
N ASN A 17 30.33 28.70 8.56
CA ASN A 17 30.60 29.77 9.51
C ASN A 17 31.91 30.42 9.06
N ASP A 18 32.03 31.74 9.17
CA ASP A 18 33.07 32.63 8.61
C ASP A 18 34.55 32.26 8.96
N LYS A 19 34.77 31.06 9.50
CA LYS A 19 36.01 30.40 9.90
C LYS A 19 36.22 29.00 9.28
N GLY A 20 35.48 28.57 8.26
CA GLY A 20 35.75 27.33 7.50
C GLY A 20 35.60 26.01 8.27
N HIS A 21 34.96 26.01 9.44
CA HIS A 21 34.74 24.79 10.22
C HIS A 21 33.47 24.08 9.76
N ARG A 22 33.57 22.78 9.42
CA ARG A 22 32.40 21.92 9.20
C ARG A 22 31.54 21.90 10.48
N PRO A 23 30.21 22.04 10.39
CA PRO A 23 29.34 21.90 11.55
C PRO A 23 29.58 20.53 12.21
N SER A 24 29.57 20.51 13.55
CA SER A 24 29.73 19.27 14.30
C SER A 24 28.64 18.26 13.92
N THR A 25 28.99 16.98 13.83
CA THR A 25 28.08 15.85 13.58
C THR A 25 26.83 15.95 14.44
N ALA A 26 26.96 16.31 15.73
CA ALA A 26 25.83 16.48 16.64
C ALA A 26 24.79 17.53 16.19
N VAL A 27 25.23 18.63 15.57
CA VAL A 27 24.34 19.69 15.06
C VAL A 27 23.58 19.21 13.83
N ILE A 28 24.24 18.47 12.95
CA ILE A 28 23.61 17.86 11.77
C ILE A 28 22.56 16.84 12.20
N HIS A 29 22.87 15.98 13.19
CA HIS A 29 21.91 15.02 13.73
C HIS A 29 20.68 15.69 14.32
N ALA A 30 20.86 16.74 15.13
CA ALA A 30 19.73 17.48 15.70
C ALA A 30 18.85 18.11 14.59
N GLY A 31 19.48 18.74 13.60
CA GLY A 31 18.76 19.35 12.47
C GLY A 31 18.00 18.36 11.59
N LEU A 32 18.53 17.14 11.40
CA LEU A 32 17.84 16.06 10.68
C LEU A 32 16.67 15.49 11.50
N ALA A 33 16.84 15.29 12.81
CA ALA A 33 15.77 14.82 13.68
C ALA A 33 14.60 15.80 13.72
N ASP A 34 14.88 17.11 13.83
CA ASP A 34 13.86 18.16 13.79
C ASP A 34 13.12 18.18 12.45
N ALA A 35 13.85 18.03 11.33
CA ALA A 35 13.26 17.95 10.00
C ALA A 35 12.35 16.72 9.85
N LEU A 36 12.76 15.54 10.33
CA LEU A 36 11.95 14.32 10.32
C LEU A 36 10.69 14.47 11.20
N ASN A 37 10.81 15.04 12.39
CA ASN A 37 9.67 15.31 13.27
C ASN A 37 8.68 16.29 12.64
N ALA A 38 9.18 17.29 11.90
CA ALA A 38 8.35 18.21 11.13
C ALA A 38 7.65 17.49 9.95
N CYS A 39 8.36 16.59 9.25
CA CYS A 39 7.79 15.74 8.21
C CYS A 39 6.68 14.83 8.76
N ALA A 40 6.87 14.22 9.92
CA ALA A 40 5.87 13.38 10.58
C ALA A 40 4.58 14.14 10.90
N LYS A 41 4.67 15.47 11.12
CA LYS A 41 3.53 16.38 11.29
C LYS A 41 2.93 16.87 9.97
N GLY A 42 3.47 16.44 8.83
CA GLY A 42 3.02 16.83 7.49
C GLY A 42 3.39 18.26 7.09
N THR A 43 4.44 18.86 7.66
CA THR A 43 4.85 20.24 7.32
C THR A 43 5.85 20.28 6.16
N LEU A 44 5.53 21.05 5.11
CA LEU A 44 6.38 21.13 3.92
C LEU A 44 7.77 21.72 4.22
N SER A 45 7.86 22.64 5.18
CA SER A 45 9.12 23.20 5.65
C SER A 45 10.04 22.14 6.27
N GLY A 46 9.46 21.09 6.88
CA GLY A 46 10.22 19.92 7.34
C GLY A 46 10.86 19.17 6.18
N LEU A 47 10.12 18.94 5.10
CA LEU A 47 10.63 18.26 3.90
C LEU A 47 11.72 19.07 3.20
N GLU A 48 11.51 20.37 3.04
CA GLU A 48 12.51 21.29 2.48
C GLU A 48 13.80 21.27 3.31
N ALA A 49 13.69 21.33 4.64
CA ALA A 49 14.83 21.24 5.54
C ALA A 49 15.53 19.87 5.47
N LEU A 50 14.75 18.78 5.36
CA LEU A 50 15.28 17.43 5.20
C LEU A 50 16.06 17.30 3.90
N ALA A 51 15.47 17.71 2.77
CA ALA A 51 16.09 17.65 1.46
C ALA A 51 17.36 18.48 1.39
N ARG A 52 17.36 19.72 1.90
CA ARG A 52 18.56 20.57 1.93
C ARG A 52 19.72 19.91 2.67
N GLN A 53 19.43 19.24 3.79
CA GLN A 53 20.46 18.63 4.65
C GLN A 53 20.96 17.28 4.13
N SER A 54 20.10 16.49 3.45
CA SER A 54 20.40 15.10 3.09
C SER A 54 20.73 14.87 1.61
N THR A 55 20.19 15.68 0.68
CA THR A 55 20.34 15.45 -0.77
C THR A 55 21.80 15.34 -1.23
N PRO A 56 22.73 16.24 -0.83
CA PRO A 56 24.13 16.13 -1.28
C PRO A 56 24.80 14.82 -0.84
N ALA A 57 24.52 14.37 0.39
CA ALA A 57 25.03 13.11 0.90
C ALA A 57 24.42 11.91 0.15
N PHE A 58 23.11 11.93 -0.10
CA PHE A 58 22.45 10.88 -0.87
C PHE A 58 22.98 10.79 -2.31
N VAL A 59 23.21 11.92 -2.99
CA VAL A 59 23.81 11.94 -4.34
C VAL A 59 25.22 11.36 -4.31
N ALA A 60 26.06 11.77 -3.35
CA ALA A 60 27.43 11.27 -3.23
C ALA A 60 27.47 9.75 -3.03
N VAL A 61 26.62 9.23 -2.14
CA VAL A 61 26.47 7.80 -1.86
C VAL A 61 25.94 7.05 -3.07
N ALA A 62 24.85 7.51 -3.69
CA ALA A 62 24.22 6.81 -4.81
C ALA A 62 25.14 6.73 -6.05
N ARG A 63 25.97 7.74 -6.30
CA ARG A 63 27.00 7.73 -7.36
C ARG A 63 28.08 6.66 -7.18
N GLN A 64 28.23 6.08 -5.98
CA GLN A 64 29.14 4.94 -5.78
C GLN A 64 28.58 3.63 -6.36
N PHE A 65 27.28 3.58 -6.65
CA PHE A 65 26.59 2.35 -7.07
C PHE A 65 25.97 2.43 -8.46
N VAL A 66 25.67 3.64 -8.95
CA VAL A 66 24.97 3.85 -10.21
C VAL A 66 25.66 4.96 -11.02
N ASP A 67 26.00 4.64 -12.26
CA ASP A 67 26.73 5.55 -13.16
C ASP A 67 25.83 6.63 -13.78
N ALA A 68 24.59 6.26 -14.13
CA ALA A 68 23.67 7.15 -14.82
C ALA A 68 23.13 8.24 -13.87
N GLN A 69 23.46 9.50 -14.15
CA GLN A 69 23.02 10.66 -13.37
C GLN A 69 21.49 10.70 -13.17
N SER A 70 20.71 10.40 -14.22
CA SER A 70 19.24 10.37 -14.12
C SER A 70 18.72 9.30 -13.15
N GLU A 71 19.41 8.16 -13.04
CA GLU A 71 19.03 7.12 -12.09
C GLU A 71 19.38 7.52 -10.65
N VAL A 72 20.52 8.17 -10.44
CA VAL A 72 20.89 8.75 -9.14
C VAL A 72 19.81 9.75 -8.70
N GLU A 73 19.39 10.65 -9.58
CA GLU A 73 18.33 11.62 -9.29
C GLU A 73 16.99 10.95 -8.94
N ASP A 74 16.59 9.89 -9.67
CA ASP A 74 15.38 9.12 -9.39
C ASP A 74 15.45 8.45 -8.01
N ILE A 75 16.58 7.81 -7.68
CA ILE A 75 16.79 7.16 -6.37
C ILE A 75 16.69 8.19 -5.24
N VAL A 76 17.37 9.32 -5.36
CA VAL A 76 17.41 10.35 -4.32
C VAL A 76 16.04 11.01 -4.16
N HIS A 77 15.37 11.33 -5.27
CA HIS A 77 14.01 11.86 -5.28
C HIS A 77 13.04 10.91 -4.55
N ASP A 78 13.04 9.64 -4.91
CA ASP A 78 12.14 8.66 -4.33
C ASP A 78 12.47 8.40 -2.85
N THR A 79 13.75 8.42 -2.48
CA THR A 79 14.20 8.31 -1.08
C THR A 79 13.61 9.43 -0.22
N LEU A 80 13.69 10.69 -0.68
CA LEU A 80 13.11 11.83 0.02
C LEU A 80 11.59 11.72 0.14
N PHE A 81 10.93 11.27 -0.93
CA PHE A 81 9.48 11.06 -0.92
C PHE A 81 9.06 9.94 0.03
N LEU A 82 9.79 8.82 0.05
CA LEU A 82 9.55 7.70 0.97
C LEU A 82 9.80 8.10 2.42
N ALA A 83 10.88 8.84 2.68
CA ALA A 83 11.19 9.39 3.99
C ALA A 83 10.07 10.33 4.47
N TRP A 84 9.57 11.23 3.62
CA TRP A 84 8.41 12.08 3.92
C TRP A 84 7.17 11.27 4.31
N GLN A 85 6.78 10.29 3.48
CA GLN A 85 5.57 9.50 3.70
C GLN A 85 5.64 8.61 4.95
N ASN A 86 6.85 8.25 5.37
CA ASN A 86 7.08 7.33 6.48
C ASN A 86 7.77 8.00 7.68
N ALA A 87 7.90 9.32 7.70
CA ALA A 87 8.57 10.05 8.78
C ALA A 87 7.91 9.82 10.15
N TRP A 88 6.61 9.50 10.18
CA TRP A 88 5.90 9.13 11.41
C TRP A 88 6.41 7.82 12.05
N ARG A 89 7.16 6.99 11.31
CA ARG A 89 7.82 5.79 11.81
C ARG A 89 9.15 6.07 12.50
N PHE A 90 9.75 7.24 12.28
CA PHE A 90 11.02 7.60 12.91
C PHE A 90 10.80 7.85 14.41
N ASN A 91 11.56 7.13 15.24
CA ASN A 91 11.54 7.32 16.68
C ASN A 91 12.90 7.84 17.16
N PRO A 92 13.03 9.13 17.54
CA PRO A 92 14.32 9.68 17.97
C PRO A 92 14.86 9.07 19.27
N ALA A 93 14.05 8.31 20.01
CA ALA A 93 14.51 7.57 21.20
C ALA A 93 15.18 6.23 20.86
N GLU A 94 14.89 5.67 19.68
CA GLU A 94 15.39 4.35 19.25
C GLU A 94 16.33 4.45 18.06
N ASP A 95 16.12 5.44 17.19
CA ASP A 95 16.80 5.60 15.91
C ASP A 95 17.65 6.88 15.85
N ALA A 96 18.85 6.76 15.29
CA ALA A 96 19.61 7.92 14.83
C ALA A 96 19.09 8.37 13.45
N PRO A 97 18.88 9.68 13.21
CA PRO A 97 18.22 10.18 11.99
C PRO A 97 19.03 9.91 10.71
N GLY A 98 20.36 9.95 10.79
CA GLY A 98 21.26 9.65 9.66
C GLY A 98 21.14 8.21 9.18
N PRO A 99 21.44 7.21 10.03
CA PRO A 99 21.20 5.80 9.72
C PRO A 99 19.76 5.50 9.28
N TRP A 100 18.73 6.06 9.93
CA TRP A 100 17.35 5.85 9.50
C TRP A 100 17.09 6.30 8.05
N LEU A 101 17.64 7.45 7.66
CA LEU A 101 17.57 7.93 6.28
C LEU A 101 18.36 7.06 5.30
N MET A 102 19.53 6.57 5.71
CA MET A 102 20.35 5.65 4.93
C MET A 102 19.71 4.28 4.76
N HIS A 103 18.88 3.83 5.71
CA HIS A 103 18.04 2.64 5.55
C HIS A 103 17.05 2.80 4.39
N VAL A 104 16.39 3.96 4.29
CA VAL A 104 15.48 4.26 3.17
C VAL A 104 16.24 4.31 1.85
N LEU A 105 17.38 5.01 1.81
CA LEU A 105 18.23 5.09 0.62
C LEU A 105 18.75 3.71 0.20
N SER A 106 19.24 2.90 1.15
CA SER A 106 19.71 1.53 0.95
C SER A 106 18.64 0.66 0.32
N SER A 107 17.41 0.71 0.85
CA SER A 107 16.28 -0.04 0.30
C SER A 107 16.02 0.35 -1.16
N ARG A 108 16.02 1.65 -1.49
CA ARG A 108 15.78 2.12 -2.86
C ARG A 108 16.93 1.76 -3.80
N LEU A 109 18.17 1.90 -3.36
CA LEU A 109 19.37 1.49 -4.10
C LEU A 109 19.33 -0.01 -4.41
N ASN A 110 19.10 -0.84 -3.40
CA ASN A 110 19.01 -2.29 -3.58
C ASN A 110 17.87 -2.67 -4.54
N SER A 111 16.72 -1.99 -4.44
CA SER A 111 15.62 -2.17 -5.39
C SER A 111 16.05 -1.85 -6.83
N GLN A 112 16.76 -0.73 -7.05
CA GLN A 112 17.25 -0.33 -8.37
C GLN A 112 18.33 -1.28 -8.92
N LEU A 113 19.29 -1.70 -8.09
CA LEU A 113 20.40 -2.59 -8.48
C LEU A 113 19.92 -4.01 -8.79
N SER A 114 18.93 -4.50 -8.05
CA SER A 114 18.31 -5.81 -8.29
C SER A 114 17.30 -5.80 -9.44
N ALA A 115 17.04 -4.66 -10.06
CA ALA A 115 16.05 -4.57 -11.11
C ALA A 115 16.59 -5.12 -12.43
N PRO A 116 15.87 -6.05 -13.07
CA PRO A 116 16.32 -6.63 -14.33
C PRO A 116 16.42 -5.55 -15.39
N CYS A 117 17.43 -5.65 -16.25
CA CYS A 117 17.52 -4.85 -17.47
C CYS A 117 16.61 -5.50 -18.52
N LEU A 118 15.36 -5.05 -18.59
CA LEU A 118 14.37 -5.56 -19.53
C LEU A 118 14.25 -4.63 -20.73
N GLU A 119 14.20 -5.26 -21.90
CA GLU A 119 13.86 -4.59 -23.15
C GLU A 119 12.43 -4.01 -23.07
N PRO A 120 12.15 -2.93 -23.82
CA PRO A 120 10.80 -2.38 -23.91
C PRO A 120 9.78 -3.46 -24.30
N TYR A 121 8.63 -3.48 -23.63
CA TYR A 121 7.55 -4.42 -23.93
C TYR A 121 7.17 -4.34 -25.42
N ASP A 122 7.27 -5.47 -26.12
CA ASP A 122 6.75 -5.63 -27.48
C ASP A 122 5.32 -6.20 -27.43
N PRO A 123 4.29 -5.42 -27.82
CA PRO A 123 2.91 -5.90 -27.87
C PRO A 123 2.70 -7.10 -28.79
N ARG A 124 3.59 -7.34 -29.77
CA ARG A 124 3.50 -8.43 -30.75
C ARG A 124 4.03 -9.76 -30.23
N ALA A 125 4.85 -9.74 -29.18
CA ALA A 125 5.50 -10.92 -28.62
C ALA A 125 4.75 -11.54 -27.43
N ALA A 126 3.62 -10.96 -27.02
CA ALA A 126 2.97 -11.31 -25.75
C ALA A 126 2.31 -12.71 -25.75
N SER A 127 2.88 -13.65 -25.00
CA SER A 127 2.19 -14.88 -24.59
C SER A 127 1.37 -14.63 -23.30
N HIS A 128 0.24 -15.34 -23.16
CA HIS A 128 -0.59 -15.30 -21.95
C HIS A 128 -0.05 -16.26 -20.88
N GLU A 129 1.15 -16.02 -20.38
CA GLU A 129 1.74 -16.85 -19.31
C GLU A 129 1.35 -16.36 -17.92
N ARG A 130 1.39 -17.29 -16.96
CA ARG A 130 1.18 -17.00 -15.53
C ARG A 130 2.31 -16.09 -15.07
N ALA A 131 2.01 -15.10 -14.21
CA ALA A 131 3.08 -14.31 -13.61
C ALA A 131 3.99 -15.21 -12.78
N GLU A 132 5.26 -15.27 -13.17
CA GLU A 132 6.31 -15.81 -12.34
C GLU A 132 6.58 -14.80 -11.23
N LEU A 133 6.54 -15.25 -9.98
CA LEU A 133 6.91 -14.39 -8.88
C LEU A 133 8.43 -14.27 -8.89
N PRO A 134 9.00 -13.06 -8.73
CA PRO A 134 10.44 -12.95 -8.53
C PRO A 134 10.83 -13.76 -7.26
N PRO A 135 12.11 -14.11 -7.08
CA PRO A 135 12.56 -14.58 -5.78
C PRO A 135 12.05 -13.62 -4.69
N PRO A 136 11.70 -14.12 -3.49
CA PRO A 136 11.40 -13.22 -2.38
C PRO A 136 12.52 -12.19 -2.31
N LEU A 137 12.22 -10.95 -1.93
CA LEU A 137 13.27 -10.06 -1.48
C LEU A 137 13.86 -10.72 -0.23
N GLU A 138 14.82 -11.61 -0.44
CA GLU A 138 15.82 -11.88 0.55
C GLU A 138 16.34 -10.49 0.89
N ARG A 139 16.40 -10.19 2.18
CA ARG A 139 17.19 -9.05 2.66
C ARG A 139 18.65 -9.43 2.38
N HIS A 140 19.02 -9.55 1.09
CA HIS A 140 20.38 -9.69 0.62
C HIS A 140 21.15 -8.66 1.38
N GLU A 141 22.17 -9.12 2.11
CA GLU A 141 23.17 -8.35 2.86
C GLU A 141 23.00 -6.86 2.61
N SER A 142 22.01 -6.27 3.28
CA SER A 142 21.52 -4.95 2.90
C SER A 142 22.71 -4.02 3.05
N LEU A 143 22.94 -3.13 2.08
CA LEU A 143 23.92 -2.06 2.25
C LEU A 143 23.64 -1.42 3.62
N ALA A 144 24.45 -1.74 4.61
CA ALA A 144 24.04 -1.55 5.99
C ALA A 144 23.90 -0.05 6.21
N ALA A 145 22.81 0.37 6.84
CA ALA A 145 22.47 1.79 6.97
C ALA A 145 23.61 2.58 7.65
N GLU A 146 24.26 1.97 8.63
CA GLU A 146 25.43 2.51 9.33
C GLU A 146 26.65 2.61 8.41
N GLN A 147 26.88 1.62 7.54
CA GLN A 147 27.99 1.66 6.58
C GLN A 147 27.80 2.76 5.55
N LEU A 148 26.58 2.91 5.02
CA LEU A 148 26.25 4.00 4.09
C LEU A 148 26.35 5.37 4.76
N TRP A 149 25.96 5.47 6.04
CA TRP A 149 26.12 6.71 6.81
C TRP A 149 27.60 7.06 6.99
N ASN A 150 28.43 6.11 7.43
CA ASN A 150 29.88 6.33 7.57
C ASN A 150 30.53 6.71 6.23
N MET A 151 30.08 6.09 5.13
CA MET A 151 30.52 6.44 3.79
C MET A 151 30.12 7.88 3.43
N ALA A 152 28.89 8.30 3.72
CA ALA A 152 28.44 9.66 3.49
C ALA A 152 29.25 10.72 4.26
N GLU A 153 29.72 10.40 5.48
CA GLU A 153 30.59 11.28 6.26
C GLU A 153 32.00 11.44 5.65
N CYS A 154 32.47 10.40 4.94
CA CYS A 154 33.78 10.39 4.30
C CYS A 154 33.77 11.01 2.89
N LEU A 155 32.64 10.93 2.18
CA LEU A 155 32.52 11.43 0.82
C LEU A 155 32.40 12.96 0.77
N ALA A 156 32.89 13.56 -0.32
CA ALA A 156 32.56 14.95 -0.64
C ALA A 156 31.06 15.05 -0.96
N PRO A 157 30.37 16.13 -0.56
CA PRO A 157 28.98 16.36 -0.94
C PRO A 157 28.80 16.28 -2.45
N GLY A 158 27.76 15.57 -2.90
CA GLY A 158 27.48 15.40 -4.32
C GLY A 158 26.91 16.66 -4.95
N ASP A 159 27.36 16.98 -6.16
CA ASP A 159 26.83 18.10 -6.94
C ASP A 159 25.39 17.84 -7.38
N ILE A 160 24.52 18.82 -7.10
CA ILE A 160 23.11 18.84 -7.47
C ILE A 160 22.98 19.81 -8.65
N ASP A 161 22.70 19.28 -9.84
CA ASP A 161 22.45 20.11 -11.01
C ASP A 161 21.11 20.86 -10.92
N ASP A 162 20.98 21.91 -11.75
CA ASP A 162 19.81 22.78 -11.73
C ASP A 162 18.53 22.07 -12.20
N GLY A 163 18.65 21.04 -13.05
CA GLY A 163 17.51 20.25 -13.52
C GLY A 163 16.91 19.43 -12.38
N PHE A 164 17.75 18.70 -11.65
CA PHE A 164 17.34 17.94 -10.48
C PHE A 164 16.76 18.84 -9.39
N ARG A 165 17.39 20.00 -9.18
CA ARG A 165 16.89 21.03 -8.25
C ARG A 165 15.49 21.50 -8.64
N ALA A 166 15.27 21.85 -9.90
CA ALA A 166 13.97 22.28 -10.40
C ALA A 166 12.90 21.18 -10.24
N ARG A 167 13.29 19.92 -10.48
CA ARG A 167 12.43 18.76 -10.27
C ARG A 167 12.01 18.59 -8.80
N LEU A 168 12.93 18.71 -7.84
CA LEU A 168 12.61 18.65 -6.41
C LEU A 168 11.66 19.78 -5.98
N ILE A 169 11.89 21.00 -6.49
CA ILE A 169 11.01 22.14 -6.26
C ILE A 169 9.60 21.83 -6.76
N GLY A 170 9.47 21.35 -8.01
CA GLY A 170 8.17 20.96 -8.58
C GLY A 170 7.46 19.88 -7.75
N ALA A 171 8.20 18.90 -7.22
CA ALA A 171 7.65 17.87 -6.34
C ALA A 171 7.11 18.47 -5.02
N PHE A 172 7.81 19.42 -4.41
CA PHE A 172 7.35 20.10 -3.19
C PHE A 172 6.13 20.99 -3.45
N GLU A 173 6.09 21.69 -4.58
CA GLU A 173 4.92 22.47 -4.98
C GLU A 173 3.69 21.58 -5.20
N LEU A 174 3.87 20.40 -5.81
CA LEU A 174 2.80 19.41 -5.95
C LEU A 174 2.31 18.89 -4.60
N LEU A 175 3.21 18.59 -3.66
CA LEU A 175 2.84 18.18 -2.30
C LEU A 175 2.10 19.30 -1.54
N SER A 176 2.51 20.56 -1.73
CA SER A 176 1.78 21.71 -1.18
C SER A 176 0.38 21.82 -1.77
N ALA A 177 0.25 21.65 -3.09
CA ALA A 177 -1.05 21.63 -3.77
C ALA A 177 -1.95 20.48 -3.29
N ALA A 178 -1.38 19.33 -2.94
CA ALA A 178 -2.12 18.17 -2.40
C ALA A 178 -2.94 18.54 -1.15
N GLN A 179 -2.44 19.43 -0.28
CA GLN A 179 -3.16 19.87 0.93
C GLN A 179 -4.47 20.63 0.61
N ARG A 180 -4.61 21.14 -0.63
CA ARG A 180 -5.80 21.85 -1.11
C ARG A 180 -6.69 20.97 -1.98
N MET A 181 -6.36 19.69 -2.14
CA MET A 181 -7.12 18.79 -2.98
C MET A 181 -8.48 18.43 -2.40
N PRO A 182 -9.50 18.22 -3.25
CA PRO A 182 -10.80 17.80 -2.77
C PRO A 182 -10.72 16.39 -2.17
N LEU A 183 -11.49 16.16 -1.11
CA LEU A 183 -11.58 14.83 -0.49
C LEU A 183 -12.30 13.82 -1.40
N THR A 184 -11.78 12.61 -1.45
CA THR A 184 -12.47 11.44 -2.00
C THR A 184 -13.68 11.08 -1.12
N PRO A 185 -14.62 10.21 -1.57
CA PRO A 185 -15.68 9.67 -0.74
C PRO A 185 -15.16 9.02 0.55
N SER A 186 -13.95 8.47 0.50
CA SER A 186 -13.32 7.79 1.63
C SER A 186 -12.68 8.73 2.65
N GLY A 187 -12.65 10.04 2.36
CA GLY A 187 -12.10 11.06 3.25
C GLY A 187 -10.61 11.34 3.05
N GLU A 188 -9.97 10.68 2.08
CA GLU A 188 -8.58 10.93 1.69
C GLU A 188 -8.50 12.11 0.73
N LEU A 189 -7.40 12.87 0.73
CA LEU A 189 -7.15 13.92 -0.28
C LEU A 189 -6.93 13.28 -1.65
N ALA A 190 -7.49 13.87 -2.71
CA ALA A 190 -7.21 13.43 -4.07
C ALA A 190 -5.74 13.68 -4.43
N ASP A 191 -5.18 12.79 -5.26
CA ASP A 191 -3.79 12.90 -5.70
C ASP A 191 -3.67 14.00 -6.76
N PRO A 192 -2.88 15.06 -6.54
CA PRO A 192 -2.78 16.18 -7.48
C PRO A 192 -2.23 15.77 -8.85
N ASN A 193 -1.45 14.70 -8.94
CA ASN A 193 -0.92 14.22 -10.22
C ASN A 193 -1.98 13.50 -11.06
N LEU A 194 -3.04 12.99 -10.42
CA LEU A 194 -4.08 12.18 -11.06
C LEU A 194 -5.43 12.89 -11.11
N PHE A 195 -5.61 13.91 -10.27
CA PHE A 195 -6.86 14.63 -10.15
C PHE A 195 -7.13 15.54 -11.34
N ASP A 196 -8.39 15.53 -11.75
CA ASP A 196 -8.91 16.46 -12.73
C ASP A 196 -10.16 17.19 -12.19
N PRO A 197 -10.24 18.52 -12.29
CA PRO A 197 -11.40 19.29 -11.87
C PRO A 197 -12.72 18.82 -12.48
N ILE A 198 -12.71 18.21 -13.67
CA ILE A 198 -13.92 17.67 -14.32
C ILE A 198 -14.59 16.57 -13.50
N LEU A 199 -13.83 15.85 -12.67
CA LEU A 199 -14.34 14.80 -11.79
C LEU A 199 -14.94 15.36 -10.49
N GLY A 200 -14.67 16.63 -10.16
CA GLY A 200 -15.05 17.27 -8.91
C GLY A 200 -16.54 17.13 -8.55
N PRO A 201 -17.48 17.46 -9.44
CA PRO A 201 -18.92 17.33 -9.16
C PRO A 201 -19.34 15.88 -8.87
N ARG A 202 -18.88 14.91 -9.67
CA ARG A 202 -19.19 13.48 -9.46
C ARG A 202 -18.60 12.97 -8.15
N MET A 203 -17.38 13.37 -7.82
CA MET A 203 -16.73 13.00 -6.57
C MET A 203 -17.46 13.57 -5.33
N ARG A 204 -17.98 14.81 -5.42
CA ARG A 204 -18.84 15.40 -4.37
C ARG A 204 -20.12 14.59 -4.18
N LEU A 205 -20.81 14.21 -5.27
CA LEU A 205 -22.01 13.37 -5.21
C LEU A 205 -21.73 12.01 -4.58
N SER A 206 -20.63 11.33 -4.99
CA SER A 206 -20.22 10.06 -4.37
C SER A 206 -19.93 10.21 -2.87
N ARG A 207 -19.38 11.35 -2.43
CA ARG A 207 -19.12 11.65 -1.02
C ARG A 207 -20.41 11.86 -0.23
N ILE A 208 -21.38 12.57 -0.79
CA ILE A 208 -22.71 12.73 -0.19
C ILE A 208 -23.37 11.36 -0.03
N ALA A 209 -23.41 10.56 -1.10
CA ALA A 209 -23.98 9.21 -1.06
C ALA A 209 -23.30 8.32 -0.01
N MET A 210 -21.96 8.38 0.09
CA MET A 210 -21.22 7.63 1.10
C MET A 210 -21.52 8.10 2.53
N ARG A 211 -21.61 9.42 2.77
CA ARG A 211 -22.00 9.97 4.08
C ARG A 211 -23.42 9.56 4.47
N THR A 212 -24.38 9.70 3.55
CA THR A 212 -25.77 9.26 3.79
C THR A 212 -25.80 7.78 4.15
N ARG A 213 -25.07 6.94 3.42
CA ARG A 213 -24.94 5.51 3.74
C ARG A 213 -24.30 5.28 5.11
N GLN A 214 -23.22 5.99 5.45
CA GLN A 214 -22.58 5.88 6.77
C GLN A 214 -23.51 6.31 7.90
N HIS A 215 -24.35 7.33 7.70
CA HIS A 215 -25.37 7.74 8.65
C HIS A 215 -26.41 6.62 8.83
N VAL A 216 -26.98 6.10 7.75
CA VAL A 216 -27.91 4.96 7.81
C VAL A 216 -27.26 3.77 8.51
N ASP A 217 -26.02 3.44 8.16
CA ASP A 217 -25.30 2.32 8.76
C ASP A 217 -25.05 2.53 10.26
N ARG A 218 -24.71 3.75 10.70
CA ARG A 218 -24.46 4.06 12.11
C ARG A 218 -25.73 4.05 12.96
N TYR A 219 -26.84 4.60 12.45
CA TYR A 219 -28.05 4.80 13.26
C TYR A 219 -29.09 3.68 13.10
N LEU A 220 -29.07 2.93 12.01
CA LEU A 220 -30.06 1.86 11.76
C LEU A 220 -29.38 0.49 11.67
N THR A 221 -28.43 0.31 10.76
CA THR A 221 -27.87 -1.01 10.48
C THR A 221 -27.06 -1.56 11.66
N GLN A 222 -26.18 -0.75 12.27
CA GLN A 222 -25.30 -1.18 13.35
C GLN A 222 -26.05 -1.53 14.66
N PRO A 223 -27.01 -0.71 15.15
CA PRO A 223 -27.79 -1.07 16.34
C PRO A 223 -28.56 -2.38 16.15
N LEU A 224 -29.26 -2.54 15.02
CA LEU A 224 -29.98 -3.78 14.70
C LEU A 224 -29.04 -4.99 14.62
N SER A 225 -27.88 -4.81 13.97
CA SER A 225 -26.83 -5.81 13.88
C SER A 225 -26.26 -6.19 15.25
N ARG A 226 -26.16 -5.25 16.20
CA ARG A 226 -25.70 -5.52 17.57
C ARG A 226 -26.76 -6.25 18.38
N SER A 227 -28.02 -5.84 18.28
CA SER A 227 -29.14 -6.54 18.92
C SER A 227 -29.28 -7.97 18.41
N ALA A 228 -29.18 -8.19 17.09
CA ALA A 228 -29.17 -9.53 16.50
C ALA A 228 -28.00 -10.38 17.03
N LEU A 229 -26.80 -9.80 17.14
CA LEU A 229 -25.66 -10.50 17.72
C LEU A 229 -25.92 -10.86 19.19
N ALA A 230 -26.45 -9.93 19.99
CA ALA A 230 -26.75 -10.18 21.40
C ALA A 230 -27.81 -11.28 21.59
N ILE A 231 -28.89 -11.26 20.79
CA ILE A 231 -29.92 -12.32 20.79
C ILE A 231 -29.27 -13.68 20.53
N TRP A 232 -28.38 -13.77 19.55
CA TRP A 232 -27.69 -15.02 19.24
C TRP A 232 -26.67 -15.43 20.31
N MET A 233 -25.84 -14.51 20.82
CA MET A 233 -24.83 -14.80 21.83
C MET A 233 -25.43 -15.30 23.15
N HIS A 234 -26.59 -14.76 23.55
CA HIS A 234 -27.31 -15.15 24.77
C HIS A 234 -28.36 -16.24 24.56
N GLN A 235 -28.41 -16.87 23.38
CA GLN A 235 -29.36 -17.95 23.07
C GLN A 235 -30.83 -17.56 23.30
N LEU A 236 -31.18 -16.30 23.05
CA LEU A 236 -32.55 -15.80 23.17
C LEU A 236 -33.43 -16.31 22.00
N PRO A 237 -34.78 -16.26 22.12
CA PRO A 237 -35.68 -16.69 21.06
C PRO A 237 -35.34 -16.06 19.70
N GLY A 238 -35.15 -16.91 18.69
CA GLY A 238 -34.74 -16.49 17.34
C GLY A 238 -33.24 -16.63 17.04
N ALA A 239 -32.40 -17.01 18.02
CA ALA A 239 -30.96 -17.24 17.81
C ALA A 239 -30.66 -18.17 16.63
N GLN A 240 -31.34 -19.32 16.53
CA GLN A 240 -31.16 -20.27 15.43
C GLN A 240 -31.45 -19.66 14.04
N ARG A 241 -32.46 -18.78 13.95
CA ARG A 241 -32.78 -18.08 12.69
C ARG A 241 -31.67 -17.11 12.29
N ILE A 242 -31.10 -16.39 13.27
CA ILE A 242 -29.98 -15.46 13.04
C ILE A 242 -28.73 -16.20 12.56
N GLU A 243 -28.45 -17.37 13.15
CA GLU A 243 -27.34 -18.22 12.73
C GLU A 243 -27.54 -18.75 11.32
N HIS A 244 -28.74 -19.27 11.03
CA HIS A 244 -29.12 -19.73 9.69
C HIS A 244 -28.98 -18.62 8.65
N TRP A 245 -29.27 -17.37 9.00
CA TRP A 245 -29.10 -16.23 8.10
C TRP A 245 -27.65 -15.76 7.90
N GLY A 246 -26.70 -16.22 8.72
CA GLY A 246 -25.28 -16.04 8.45
C GLY A 246 -24.48 -15.19 9.43
N LEU A 247 -25.01 -14.88 10.62
CA LEU A 247 -24.42 -14.01 11.64
C LEU A 247 -24.02 -12.58 11.19
N PRO A 248 -24.29 -11.55 12.01
CA PRO A 248 -23.97 -10.16 11.66
C PRO A 248 -22.46 -9.87 11.69
N ARG A 249 -21.80 -9.94 10.53
CA ARG A 249 -20.34 -9.79 10.39
C ARG A 249 -19.78 -8.50 10.98
N HIS A 250 -20.43 -7.36 10.74
CA HIS A 250 -19.94 -6.07 11.19
C HIS A 250 -19.91 -5.94 12.72
N SER A 251 -20.89 -6.53 13.41
CA SER A 251 -20.90 -6.56 14.87
C SER A 251 -19.80 -7.47 15.42
N LEU A 252 -19.56 -8.61 14.75
CA LEU A 252 -18.48 -9.54 15.10
C LEU A 252 -17.10 -8.90 14.87
N GLU A 253 -16.84 -8.28 13.71
CA GLU A 253 -15.58 -7.56 13.44
C GLU A 253 -15.34 -6.41 14.43
N ALA A 254 -16.40 -5.77 14.95
CA ALA A 254 -16.26 -4.68 15.92
C ALA A 254 -15.90 -5.19 17.32
N ARG A 255 -16.36 -6.39 17.70
CA ARG A 255 -16.15 -6.98 19.04
C ARG A 255 -14.93 -7.89 19.11
N PHE A 256 -14.64 -8.63 18.05
CA PHE A 256 -13.62 -9.69 17.98
C PHE A 256 -12.60 -9.41 16.88
N ARG A 257 -12.20 -8.14 16.70
CA ARG A 257 -11.31 -7.73 15.61
C ARG A 257 -10.05 -8.60 15.57
N ASP A 258 -9.34 -8.66 16.69
CA ASP A 258 -8.02 -9.28 16.76
C ASP A 258 -8.12 -10.81 16.67
N ALA A 259 -9.19 -11.40 17.22
CA ALA A 259 -9.47 -12.84 17.13
C ALA A 259 -9.90 -13.30 15.72
N LEU A 260 -10.31 -12.37 14.84
CA LEU A 260 -10.63 -12.65 13.44
C LEU A 260 -9.45 -12.40 12.49
N GLU A 261 -8.30 -11.97 13.03
CA GLU A 261 -7.09 -11.72 12.27
C GLU A 261 -6.18 -12.94 12.33
N VAL A 262 -5.75 -13.39 11.15
CA VAL A 262 -4.86 -14.53 11.00
C VAL A 262 -3.63 -14.08 10.24
N ASP A 263 -2.47 -14.41 10.79
CA ASP A 263 -1.21 -14.13 10.16
C ASP A 263 -0.82 -15.26 9.21
N VAL A 264 -0.39 -14.90 8.01
CA VAL A 264 -0.09 -15.85 6.95
C VAL A 264 1.04 -15.36 6.06
N ALA A 265 1.80 -16.30 5.50
CA ALA A 265 2.76 -15.97 4.45
C ALA A 265 1.99 -15.62 3.16
N PRO A 266 2.15 -14.42 2.56
CA PRO A 266 1.43 -14.01 1.35
C PRO A 266 1.48 -15.04 0.22
N ARG A 267 2.66 -15.61 -0.04
CA ARG A 267 2.90 -16.56 -1.14
C ARG A 267 2.22 -17.92 -0.90
N SER A 268 1.82 -18.23 0.33
CA SER A 268 1.07 -19.44 0.64
C SER A 268 -0.43 -19.31 0.31
N LEU A 269 -0.97 -18.09 0.24
CA LEU A 269 -2.35 -17.83 -0.20
C LEU A 269 -2.44 -17.88 -1.74
N THR A 270 -2.42 -19.10 -2.26
CA THR A 270 -2.36 -19.36 -3.71
C THR A 270 -3.72 -19.26 -4.41
N LEU A 271 -4.82 -19.39 -3.66
CA LEU A 271 -6.18 -19.43 -4.21
C LEU A 271 -6.99 -18.18 -3.88
N ASN A 272 -7.81 -17.75 -4.84
CA ASN A 272 -8.76 -16.66 -4.66
C ASN A 272 -10.18 -17.04 -5.09
N MET A 273 -11.14 -16.30 -4.54
CA MET A 273 -12.55 -16.53 -4.80
C MET A 273 -13.04 -15.70 -6.00
N ASN A 274 -13.56 -16.38 -7.02
CA ASN A 274 -14.27 -15.73 -8.12
C ASN A 274 -15.73 -15.46 -7.74
N TYR A 275 -16.02 -14.28 -7.20
CA TYR A 275 -17.38 -13.92 -6.71
C TYR A 275 -18.53 -14.20 -7.70
N PRO A 276 -18.44 -13.85 -9.00
CA PRO A 276 -19.47 -14.22 -9.97
C PRO A 276 -19.72 -15.72 -10.10
N ARG A 277 -18.68 -16.56 -10.05
CA ARG A 277 -18.81 -18.03 -10.13
C ARG A 277 -19.23 -18.64 -8.80
N SER A 278 -18.63 -18.21 -7.70
CA SER A 278 -18.93 -18.64 -6.33
C SER A 278 -20.33 -18.23 -5.86
N PHE A 279 -20.83 -17.07 -6.32
CA PHE A 279 -22.18 -16.56 -6.05
C PHE A 279 -22.83 -16.05 -7.35
N PRO A 280 -23.43 -16.96 -8.15
CA PRO A 280 -24.07 -16.60 -9.42
C PRO A 280 -25.22 -15.62 -9.24
N ASP A 281 -26.05 -15.82 -8.20
CA ASP A 281 -27.13 -14.90 -7.86
C ASP A 281 -26.58 -13.58 -7.32
N ARG A 282 -26.86 -12.50 -8.05
CA ARG A 282 -26.49 -11.13 -7.71
C ARG A 282 -27.08 -10.68 -6.37
N ARG A 283 -28.28 -11.13 -5.98
CA ARG A 283 -28.91 -10.78 -4.70
C ARG A 283 -28.15 -11.38 -3.53
N ILE A 284 -27.81 -12.67 -3.61
CA ILE A 284 -26.96 -13.34 -2.62
C ILE A 284 -25.60 -12.67 -2.56
N ARG A 285 -24.96 -12.42 -3.71
CA ARG A 285 -23.64 -11.79 -3.81
C ARG A 285 -23.57 -10.40 -3.16
N HIS A 286 -24.63 -9.60 -3.24
CA HIS A 286 -24.69 -8.29 -2.57
C HIS A 286 -24.89 -8.40 -1.05
N GLY A 287 -25.56 -9.45 -0.59
CA GLY A 287 -25.83 -9.70 0.83
C GLY A 287 -24.71 -10.44 1.56
N ILE A 288 -23.93 -11.27 0.87
CA ILE A 288 -22.98 -12.21 1.49
C ILE A 288 -21.89 -11.49 2.29
N ASN A 289 -21.44 -10.33 1.80
CA ASN A 289 -20.44 -9.50 2.48
C ASN A 289 -20.98 -8.86 3.78
N LYS A 290 -22.24 -9.05 4.17
CA LYS A 290 -22.78 -8.61 5.46
C LYS A 290 -22.83 -9.73 6.50
N ARG A 291 -22.56 -10.97 6.08
CA ARG A 291 -22.69 -12.21 6.84
C ARG A 291 -21.32 -12.82 7.08
N LEU A 292 -21.10 -13.40 8.25
CA LEU A 292 -19.89 -14.15 8.54
C LEU A 292 -19.99 -15.58 7.99
N LEU A 293 -21.14 -16.23 8.13
CA LEU A 293 -21.32 -17.62 7.73
C LEU A 293 -21.94 -17.69 6.33
N TRP A 294 -21.28 -18.43 5.45
CA TRP A 294 -21.61 -18.52 4.03
C TRP A 294 -22.02 -19.95 3.68
N ASP A 295 -23.17 -20.06 3.03
CA ASP A 295 -23.76 -21.33 2.61
C ASP A 295 -23.44 -21.64 1.14
N GLY A 296 -23.72 -22.87 0.73
CA GLY A 296 -23.53 -23.34 -0.65
C GLY A 296 -22.15 -23.92 -0.89
N SER A 297 -21.72 -23.92 -2.15
CA SER A 297 -20.43 -24.47 -2.59
C SER A 297 -19.53 -23.41 -3.22
N TRP A 298 -19.49 -22.23 -2.59
CA TRP A 298 -18.76 -21.07 -3.10
C TRP A 298 -17.25 -21.33 -3.25
N ASP A 299 -16.73 -22.27 -2.48
CA ASP A 299 -15.35 -22.74 -2.41
C ASP A 299 -14.98 -23.78 -3.49
N GLN A 300 -15.92 -24.26 -4.30
CA GLN A 300 -15.62 -25.17 -5.43
C GLN A 300 -15.12 -24.43 -6.69
N HIS A 301 -15.19 -23.09 -6.69
CA HIS A 301 -14.86 -22.24 -7.83
C HIS A 301 -13.73 -21.26 -7.50
N LEU A 302 -12.64 -21.81 -6.96
CA LEU A 302 -11.43 -21.06 -6.67
C LEU A 302 -10.55 -20.98 -7.91
N GLU A 303 -9.85 -19.86 -8.05
CA GLU A 303 -8.90 -19.62 -9.12
C GLU A 303 -7.51 -19.37 -8.55
N PRO A 304 -6.44 -19.79 -9.25
CA PRO A 304 -5.09 -19.43 -8.88
C PRO A 304 -4.95 -17.90 -8.82
N PHE A 305 -4.48 -17.37 -7.69
CA PHE A 305 -4.20 -15.95 -7.53
C PHE A 305 -3.09 -15.50 -8.50
N THR A 306 -2.20 -16.42 -8.88
CA THR A 306 -1.14 -16.19 -9.88
C THR A 306 -1.67 -15.87 -11.27
N ALA A 307 -2.88 -16.33 -11.62
CA ALA A 307 -3.54 -15.98 -12.87
C ALA A 307 -4.32 -14.65 -12.80
N SER A 308 -4.30 -13.96 -11.65
CA SER A 308 -5.11 -12.75 -11.48
C SER A 308 -4.48 -11.56 -12.21
N ARG A 309 -5.32 -10.79 -12.92
CA ARG A 309 -4.91 -9.52 -13.55
C ARG A 309 -4.21 -8.56 -12.58
N ARG A 310 -4.56 -8.60 -11.29
CA ARG A 310 -3.95 -7.73 -10.27
C ARG A 310 -2.53 -8.14 -9.97
N LEU A 311 -2.25 -9.45 -9.86
CA LEU A 311 -0.88 -9.90 -9.67
C LEU A 311 -0.02 -9.55 -10.88
N HIS A 312 -0.50 -9.82 -12.10
CA HIS A 312 0.23 -9.49 -13.33
C HIS A 312 0.55 -8.00 -13.43
N PHE A 313 -0.42 -7.13 -13.09
CA PHE A 313 -0.21 -5.67 -13.07
C PHE A 313 0.87 -5.24 -12.07
N ILE A 314 0.89 -5.84 -10.87
CA ILE A 314 1.86 -5.49 -9.83
C ILE A 314 3.25 -6.07 -10.14
N ALA A 315 3.33 -7.30 -10.65
CA ALA A 315 4.58 -7.92 -11.07
C ALA A 315 5.23 -7.12 -12.20
N ASP A 316 4.46 -6.74 -13.22
CA ASP A 316 4.94 -5.94 -14.36
C ASP A 316 5.50 -4.57 -13.93
N ILE A 317 4.84 -3.88 -12.98
CA ILE A 317 5.37 -2.62 -12.42
C ILE A 317 6.70 -2.85 -11.69
N TRP A 318 6.80 -3.93 -10.91
CA TRP A 318 8.00 -4.23 -10.15
C TRP A 318 9.17 -4.63 -11.04
N GLU A 319 8.93 -5.46 -12.05
CA GLU A 319 9.94 -5.88 -13.03
C GLU A 319 10.51 -4.69 -13.80
N HIS A 320 9.66 -3.73 -14.19
CA HIS A 320 10.05 -2.55 -14.95
C HIS A 320 10.32 -1.32 -14.07
N ARG A 321 10.64 -1.51 -12.78
CA ARG A 321 10.80 -0.39 -11.82
C ARG A 321 11.91 0.60 -12.17
N ARG A 322 12.91 0.22 -12.99
CA ARG A 322 13.91 1.17 -13.52
C ARG A 322 13.31 2.15 -14.52
N ASN A 323 12.40 1.66 -15.36
CA ASN A 323 11.74 2.46 -16.39
C ASN A 323 10.33 1.93 -16.68
N LEU A 324 9.35 2.54 -16.02
CA LEU A 324 7.95 2.14 -16.14
C LEU A 324 7.37 2.33 -17.55
N LEU A 325 8.01 3.13 -18.42
CA LEU A 325 7.59 3.28 -19.81
C LEU A 325 7.73 1.98 -20.60
N ASN A 326 8.65 1.10 -20.18
CA ASN A 326 8.86 -0.20 -20.80
C ASN A 326 7.82 -1.25 -20.35
N SER A 327 7.00 -0.94 -19.34
CA SER A 327 6.06 -1.92 -18.76
C SER A 327 4.87 -2.20 -19.67
N ARG A 328 4.37 -3.45 -19.64
CA ARG A 328 3.15 -3.83 -20.36
C ARG A 328 1.95 -2.97 -19.93
N SER A 329 1.87 -2.65 -18.64
CA SER A 329 0.80 -1.86 -18.05
C SER A 329 0.79 -0.44 -18.61
N TYR A 330 1.96 0.18 -18.78
CA TYR A 330 2.06 1.49 -19.44
C TYR A 330 1.51 1.42 -20.85
N HIS A 331 1.99 0.49 -21.67
CA HIS A 331 1.54 0.34 -23.06
C HIS A 331 0.04 0.07 -23.17
N GLN A 332 -0.54 -0.78 -22.31
CA GLN A 332 -1.98 -1.06 -22.30
C GLN A 332 -2.82 0.17 -21.95
N LEU A 333 -2.36 1.00 -21.03
CA LEU A 333 -3.05 2.23 -20.62
C LEU A 333 -2.88 3.32 -21.69
N ALA A 334 -1.69 3.46 -22.26
CA ALA A 334 -1.42 4.36 -23.36
C ALA A 334 -2.23 4.03 -24.62
N GLU A 335 -2.41 2.73 -24.93
CA GLU A 335 -3.25 2.30 -26.04
C GLU A 335 -4.74 2.61 -25.81
N GLN A 336 -5.26 2.40 -24.60
CA GLN A 336 -6.63 2.80 -24.25
C GLN A 336 -6.84 4.30 -24.39
N LEU A 337 -5.85 5.10 -23.97
CA LEU A 337 -5.84 6.54 -24.16
C LEU A 337 -5.83 6.92 -25.65
N ALA A 338 -4.97 6.31 -26.46
CA ALA A 338 -4.89 6.56 -27.90
C ALA A 338 -6.19 6.21 -28.63
N ARG A 339 -6.95 5.22 -28.13
CA ARG A 339 -8.28 4.85 -28.62
C ARG A 339 -9.41 5.78 -28.14
N GLY A 340 -9.10 6.85 -27.41
CA GLY A 340 -10.07 7.82 -26.91
C GLY A 340 -10.89 7.32 -25.71
N ASN A 341 -10.44 6.26 -25.03
CA ASN A 341 -11.12 5.67 -23.87
C ASN A 341 -10.25 5.78 -22.60
N PRO A 342 -9.97 7.01 -22.11
CA PRO A 342 -9.16 7.20 -20.91
C PRO A 342 -9.84 6.59 -19.68
N ILE A 343 -9.04 6.03 -18.78
CA ILE A 343 -9.56 5.51 -17.51
C ILE A 343 -9.95 6.68 -16.61
N ALA A 344 -11.17 6.63 -16.07
CA ALA A 344 -11.66 7.58 -15.07
C ALA A 344 -12.24 6.84 -13.85
N SER A 345 -11.72 7.13 -12.67
CA SER A 345 -12.31 6.73 -11.38
C SER A 345 -12.88 7.95 -10.67
N HIS A 346 -14.21 8.09 -10.69
CA HIS A 346 -14.89 9.20 -10.00
C HIS A 346 -14.79 9.12 -8.48
N SER A 347 -14.67 7.91 -7.91
CA SER A 347 -14.53 7.72 -6.47
C SER A 347 -13.13 8.09 -6.00
N ASP A 348 -12.10 7.82 -6.79
CA ASP A 348 -10.73 8.08 -6.37
C ASP A 348 -10.19 9.40 -6.94
N GLY A 349 -10.99 10.07 -7.77
CA GLY A 349 -10.61 11.30 -8.46
C GLY A 349 -9.52 11.09 -9.49
N ILE A 350 -9.34 9.89 -10.03
CA ILE A 350 -8.25 9.55 -10.96
C ILE A 350 -8.74 9.72 -12.39
N LEU A 351 -8.00 10.48 -13.21
CA LEU A 351 -8.19 10.57 -14.66
C LEU A 351 -6.88 10.26 -15.37
N LEU A 352 -6.87 9.31 -16.32
CA LEU A 352 -5.70 8.94 -17.11
C LEU A 352 -5.88 9.39 -18.57
N ASP A 353 -5.90 10.71 -18.79
CA ASP A 353 -6.17 11.37 -20.07
C ASP A 353 -4.92 11.84 -20.83
N ARG A 354 -3.73 11.58 -20.26
CA ARG A 354 -2.44 11.93 -20.87
C ARG A 354 -1.32 11.00 -20.38
N PRO A 355 -0.24 10.83 -21.16
CA PRO A 355 0.85 9.90 -20.82
C PRO A 355 1.46 10.16 -19.44
N GLU A 356 1.57 11.41 -19.02
CA GLU A 356 2.18 11.79 -17.74
C GLU A 356 1.32 11.30 -16.56
N ARG A 357 -0.02 11.33 -16.70
CA ARG A 357 -0.93 10.81 -15.67
C ARG A 357 -0.91 9.29 -15.60
N VAL A 358 -0.74 8.61 -16.74
CA VAL A 358 -0.53 7.16 -16.78
C VAL A 358 0.75 6.80 -16.01
N LEU A 359 1.85 7.51 -16.28
CA LEU A 359 3.11 7.29 -15.59
C LEU A 359 3.00 7.59 -14.08
N ALA A 360 2.36 8.70 -13.70
CA ALA A 360 2.11 9.04 -12.30
C ALA A 360 1.28 7.96 -11.58
N TYR A 361 0.30 7.38 -12.29
CA TYR A 361 -0.52 6.30 -11.75
C TYR A 361 0.31 5.05 -11.45
N LEU A 362 1.18 4.63 -12.38
CA LEU A 362 2.08 3.50 -12.16
C LEU A 362 3.12 3.79 -11.06
N ARG A 363 3.70 5.00 -11.06
CA ARG A 363 4.65 5.44 -10.01
C ARG A 363 4.05 5.39 -8.62
N ARG A 364 2.76 5.70 -8.46
CA ARG A 364 2.07 5.56 -7.16
C ARG A 364 2.08 4.12 -6.64
N TYR A 365 1.91 3.13 -7.51
CA TYR A 365 2.01 1.72 -7.10
C TYR A 365 3.45 1.35 -6.78
N LEU A 366 4.42 1.77 -7.61
CA LEU A 366 5.84 1.52 -7.37
C LEU A 366 6.28 2.08 -6.01
N LEU A 367 5.98 3.34 -5.70
CA LEU A 367 6.34 3.96 -4.43
C LEU A 367 5.71 3.25 -3.22
N TYR A 368 4.51 2.70 -3.38
CA TYR A 368 3.92 1.88 -2.32
C TYR A 368 4.66 0.54 -2.15
N MET A 369 5.08 -0.08 -3.25
CA MET A 369 5.91 -1.29 -3.20
C MET A 369 7.28 -1.01 -2.56
N GLU A 370 7.92 0.10 -2.90
CA GLU A 370 9.19 0.53 -2.30
C GLU A 370 9.04 0.78 -0.79
N SER A 371 7.96 1.45 -0.37
CA SER A 371 7.65 1.61 1.05
C SER A 371 7.45 0.26 1.76
N MET A 372 6.74 -0.68 1.13
CA MET A 372 6.53 -2.02 1.67
C MET A 372 7.82 -2.87 1.69
N ALA A 373 8.70 -2.69 0.73
CA ALA A 373 10.01 -3.33 0.71
C ALA A 373 10.90 -2.80 1.85
N CYS A 374 10.89 -1.48 2.07
CA CYS A 374 11.71 -0.80 3.08
C CYS A 374 11.23 -1.05 4.52
N PHE A 375 9.93 -0.98 4.77
CA PHE A 375 9.36 -1.03 6.13
C PHE A 375 8.54 -2.28 6.44
N GLY A 376 8.40 -3.18 5.46
CA GLY A 376 7.53 -4.34 5.56
C GLY A 376 6.06 -4.02 5.31
N PHE A 377 5.20 -5.02 5.50
CA PHE A 377 3.76 -4.86 5.36
C PHE A 377 3.15 -4.29 6.64
N ASP A 378 2.44 -3.17 6.51
CA ASP A 378 1.67 -2.57 7.58
C ASP A 378 0.18 -2.76 7.32
N SER A 379 -0.52 -3.47 8.21
CA SER A 379 -1.95 -3.76 8.10
C SER A 379 -2.82 -2.52 8.27
N GLN A 380 -2.33 -1.49 8.97
CA GLN A 380 -3.03 -0.23 9.25
C GLN A 380 -2.97 0.72 8.05
N LEU A 381 -1.98 0.58 7.17
CA LEU A 381 -1.87 1.40 5.96
C LEU A 381 -2.87 0.95 4.89
N GLY A 382 -3.72 1.87 4.44
CA GLY A 382 -4.63 1.68 3.29
C GLY A 382 -6.10 1.47 3.64
N LYS A 383 -6.96 1.76 2.66
CA LYS A 383 -8.42 1.85 2.83
C LYS A 383 -9.13 0.58 3.27
N ASP A 384 -8.68 -0.59 2.81
CA ASP A 384 -9.31 -1.88 3.10
C ASP A 384 -8.25 -2.84 3.68
N PRO A 385 -8.54 -3.51 4.83
CA PRO A 385 -7.67 -4.58 5.33
C PRO A 385 -7.67 -5.75 4.34
N LEU A 386 -6.57 -6.50 4.31
CA LEU A 386 -6.55 -7.78 3.60
C LEU A 386 -7.60 -8.69 4.21
N ALA A 387 -8.30 -9.44 3.36
CA ALA A 387 -9.31 -10.36 3.84
C ALA A 387 -9.23 -11.73 3.19
N ALA A 388 -9.63 -12.72 3.97
CA ALA A 388 -9.77 -14.11 3.60
C ALA A 388 -11.15 -14.66 4.03
N ALA A 389 -11.47 -15.84 3.53
CA ALA A 389 -12.57 -16.66 4.00
C ALA A 389 -12.06 -18.08 4.33
N ILE A 390 -12.76 -18.77 5.21
CA ILE A 390 -12.49 -20.17 5.56
C ILE A 390 -13.41 -21.05 4.73
N ASP A 391 -12.85 -21.97 3.93
CA ASP A 391 -13.60 -22.91 3.11
C ASP A 391 -14.21 -24.08 3.93
N ARG A 392 -14.85 -25.04 3.26
CA ARG A 392 -15.47 -26.19 3.95
C ARG A 392 -14.47 -27.11 4.66
N HIS A 393 -13.20 -27.04 4.31
CA HIS A 393 -12.12 -27.87 4.82
C HIS A 393 -11.30 -27.16 5.90
N GLY A 394 -11.66 -25.91 6.25
CA GLY A 394 -10.92 -25.13 7.23
C GLY A 394 -9.71 -24.41 6.64
N GLN A 395 -9.66 -24.21 5.33
CA GLN A 395 -8.53 -23.57 4.66
C GLN A 395 -8.80 -22.11 4.34
N LEU A 396 -7.75 -21.28 4.40
CA LEU A 396 -7.80 -19.85 4.07
C LEU A 396 -7.80 -19.62 2.56
N VAL A 397 -8.82 -18.92 2.08
CA VAL A 397 -9.01 -18.50 0.69
C VAL A 397 -9.02 -16.99 0.57
N LYS A 398 -8.30 -16.43 -0.40
CA LYS A 398 -8.28 -14.98 -0.63
C LYS A 398 -9.62 -14.47 -1.19
N ILE A 399 -10.19 -13.40 -0.61
CA ILE A 399 -11.41 -12.74 -1.14
C ILE A 399 -11.12 -11.34 -1.73
N ASN A 400 -12.11 -10.70 -2.37
CA ASN A 400 -11.98 -9.44 -3.12
C ASN A 400 -11.86 -8.18 -2.24
N LYS A 401 -10.92 -8.18 -1.30
CA LYS A 401 -10.54 -7.04 -0.46
C LYS A 401 -9.03 -6.97 -0.27
N GLY A 402 -8.44 -5.81 -0.58
CA GLY A 402 -6.98 -5.63 -0.53
C GLY A 402 -6.20 -6.43 -1.57
N LEU A 403 -6.77 -6.70 -2.76
CA LEU A 403 -6.13 -7.53 -3.79
C LEU A 403 -4.78 -6.96 -4.27
N HIS A 404 -4.68 -5.65 -4.51
CA HIS A 404 -3.42 -5.03 -4.90
C HIS A 404 -2.35 -5.16 -3.82
N ARG A 405 -2.71 -4.90 -2.55
CA ARG A 405 -1.79 -5.05 -1.41
C ARG A 405 -1.32 -6.49 -1.23
N MET A 406 -2.20 -7.47 -1.42
CA MET A 406 -1.82 -8.88 -1.41
C MET A 406 -0.86 -9.21 -2.56
N ALA A 407 -1.15 -8.73 -3.77
CA ALA A 407 -0.28 -8.90 -4.92
C ALA A 407 1.11 -8.27 -4.68
N MET A 408 1.18 -7.08 -4.10
CA MET A 408 2.44 -6.44 -3.71
C MET A 408 3.20 -7.31 -2.71
N ALA A 409 2.55 -7.77 -1.65
CA ALA A 409 3.18 -8.60 -0.64
C ALA A 409 3.70 -9.94 -1.21
N GLN A 410 2.98 -10.54 -2.17
CA GLN A 410 3.42 -11.74 -2.87
C GLN A 410 4.62 -11.47 -3.78
N VAL A 411 4.56 -10.43 -4.61
CA VAL A 411 5.66 -10.04 -5.51
C VAL A 411 6.92 -9.75 -4.70
N LEU A 412 6.83 -8.91 -3.68
CA LEU A 412 7.96 -8.57 -2.80
C LEU A 412 8.43 -9.75 -1.94
N GLY A 413 7.61 -10.79 -1.77
CA GLY A 413 7.93 -11.92 -0.91
C GLY A 413 8.00 -11.53 0.57
N VAL A 414 7.14 -10.61 1.00
CA VAL A 414 7.04 -10.24 2.42
C VAL A 414 6.76 -11.51 3.24
N PRO A 415 7.46 -11.74 4.36
CA PRO A 415 7.37 -13.02 5.07
C PRO A 415 5.99 -13.26 5.70
N LYS A 416 5.30 -12.19 6.10
CA LYS A 416 4.10 -12.25 6.93
C LYS A 416 3.16 -11.10 6.62
N VAL A 417 1.86 -11.42 6.48
CA VAL A 417 0.78 -10.43 6.42
C VAL A 417 -0.37 -10.87 7.30
N THR A 418 -1.09 -9.90 7.84
CA THR A 418 -2.31 -10.14 8.61
C THR A 418 -3.52 -10.04 7.68
N VAL A 419 -4.31 -11.12 7.62
CA VAL A 419 -5.59 -11.15 6.89
C VAL A 419 -6.74 -11.24 7.87
N ARG A 420 -7.83 -10.52 7.60
CA ARG A 420 -9.06 -10.62 8.37
C ARG A 420 -10.02 -11.65 7.78
N VAL A 421 -10.45 -12.59 8.59
CA VAL A 421 -11.49 -13.56 8.22
C VAL A 421 -12.83 -12.85 8.15
N ARG A 422 -13.45 -12.89 6.96
CA ARG A 422 -14.72 -12.19 6.67
C ARG A 422 -15.84 -13.11 6.21
N GLY A 423 -15.52 -14.37 5.97
CA GLY A 423 -16.43 -15.42 5.54
C GLY A 423 -15.97 -16.74 6.12
N ILE A 424 -16.90 -17.57 6.55
CA ILE A 424 -16.66 -18.89 7.09
C ILE A 424 -17.67 -19.83 6.46
N HIS A 425 -17.21 -20.94 5.90
CA HIS A 425 -18.08 -21.94 5.32
C HIS A 425 -18.97 -22.57 6.39
N ARG A 426 -20.27 -22.74 6.09
CA ARG A 426 -21.26 -23.30 7.02
C ARG A 426 -20.86 -24.67 7.58
N LEU A 427 -20.37 -25.55 6.71
CA LEU A 427 -19.96 -26.91 7.10
C LEU A 427 -18.79 -26.90 8.08
N TRP A 428 -17.77 -26.08 7.84
CA TRP A 428 -16.64 -25.97 8.76
C TRP A 428 -17.08 -25.37 10.11
N TRP A 429 -17.95 -24.35 10.08
CA TRP A 429 -18.57 -23.82 11.30
C TRP A 429 -19.24 -24.90 12.13
N GLN A 430 -20.07 -25.75 11.51
CA GLN A 430 -20.78 -26.85 12.18
C GLN A 430 -19.83 -27.92 12.73
N GLN A 431 -18.75 -28.20 12.00
CA GLN A 431 -17.73 -29.15 12.43
C GLN A 431 -17.00 -28.65 13.69
N ILE A 432 -16.57 -27.39 13.71
CA ILE A 432 -15.83 -26.82 14.84
C ILE A 432 -16.73 -26.53 16.03
N SER A 433 -17.97 -26.08 15.79
CA SER A 433 -18.90 -25.84 16.88
C SER A 433 -19.30 -27.14 17.59
N ALA A 434 -19.24 -28.29 16.91
CA ALA A 434 -19.55 -29.61 17.45
C ALA A 434 -20.88 -29.65 18.24
N GLY A 435 -21.90 -28.96 17.69
CA GLY A 435 -23.23 -28.87 18.30
C GLY A 435 -23.39 -27.79 19.39
N SER A 436 -22.32 -27.13 19.83
CA SER A 436 -22.41 -25.96 20.69
C SER A 436 -23.06 -24.79 19.95
N THR A 437 -23.63 -23.86 20.71
CA THR A 437 -24.40 -22.72 20.17
C THR A 437 -23.98 -21.40 20.81
N GLY A 438 -24.19 -20.29 20.11
CA GLY A 438 -23.99 -18.95 20.68
C GLY A 438 -22.53 -18.63 20.95
N SER A 439 -22.26 -18.02 22.11
CA SER A 439 -20.91 -17.57 22.46
C SER A 439 -19.90 -18.72 22.51
N GLU A 440 -20.28 -19.88 23.02
CA GLU A 440 -19.41 -21.06 23.09
C GLU A 440 -19.01 -21.57 21.69
N ALA A 441 -19.97 -21.59 20.74
CA ALA A 441 -19.67 -21.94 19.35
C ALA A 441 -18.70 -20.94 18.71
N LEU A 442 -18.86 -19.65 19.00
CA LEU A 442 -17.98 -18.62 18.51
C LEU A 442 -16.56 -18.77 19.06
N GLU A 443 -16.43 -18.98 20.37
CA GLU A 443 -15.13 -19.12 21.04
C GLU A 443 -14.34 -20.27 20.43
N ARG A 444 -14.94 -21.45 20.25
CA ARG A 444 -14.30 -22.59 19.58
C ARG A 444 -13.83 -22.25 18.16
N VAL A 445 -14.65 -21.51 17.41
CA VAL A 445 -14.30 -21.09 16.05
C VAL A 445 -13.13 -20.11 16.06
N LEU A 446 -13.17 -19.10 16.94
CA LEU A 446 -12.09 -18.12 17.09
C LEU A 446 -10.77 -18.78 17.53
N GLU A 447 -10.83 -19.78 18.41
CA GLU A 447 -9.67 -20.58 18.82
C GLU A 447 -9.10 -21.42 17.67
N ALA A 448 -9.94 -21.88 16.74
CA ALA A 448 -9.51 -22.66 15.58
C ALA A 448 -8.91 -21.82 14.44
N LEU A 449 -9.25 -20.53 14.34
CA LEU A 449 -8.83 -19.67 13.22
C LEU A 449 -7.30 -19.57 13.02
N PRO A 450 -6.47 -19.38 14.07
CA PRO A 450 -5.01 -19.30 13.92
C PRO A 450 -4.38 -20.57 13.34
N HIS A 451 -5.08 -21.71 13.41
CA HIS A 451 -4.62 -23.01 12.94
C HIS A 451 -5.10 -23.37 11.53
N CYS A 452 -5.88 -22.50 10.90
CA CYS A 452 -6.39 -22.73 9.54
C CYS A 452 -5.26 -22.58 8.50
N PRO A 453 -4.89 -23.64 7.77
CA PRO A 453 -3.84 -23.54 6.76
C PRO A 453 -4.34 -22.79 5.51
N PRO A 454 -3.44 -22.24 4.69
CA PRO A 454 -3.79 -21.77 3.34
C PRO A 454 -4.37 -22.88 2.47
N ALA A 455 -5.31 -22.51 1.59
CA ALA A 455 -5.86 -23.45 0.63
C ALA A 455 -4.85 -23.79 -0.48
N HIS A 456 -4.76 -25.07 -0.82
CA HIS A 456 -3.88 -25.63 -1.84
C HIS A 456 -4.68 -26.44 -2.85
N HIS A 457 -4.20 -26.47 -4.10
CA HIS A 457 -4.79 -27.27 -5.18
C HIS A 457 -4.49 -28.76 -5.03
#